data_AF-A0A937J2V1-F1
#
_entry.id   AF-A0A937J2V1-F1
#
_cell.length_a   1.000
_cell.length_b   1.000
_cell.length_c   1.000
_cell.angle_alpha   90.00
_cell.angle_beta   90.00
_cell.angle_gamma   90.00
#
_symmetry.space_group_name_H-M   'P 1'
#
loop_
_entity.id
_entity.type
_entity.pdbx_description
1 polymer ?
#
loop_
_entity_poly.entity_id
_entity_poly.type
_entity_poly.pdbx_seq_one_letter_code
_entity_poly.pdbx_strand_id
1 'polypeptide(L)'
;MAEQSKISQEELDALMPHFEVSPKKMSRIEKRIRNRMIAIVIIWIARIIFVSFYPEYHMFTQRQTQVLSAETVNNLLVVRVSLLIIGVTIYCASFYFNRYFRSVNVAALIIVCCIIWSDMEVYILSSISDLTIPSLGMIMIRFIPLTLLFLNYLDVRK
;
A
#
# COMPACT_ATOMS: atom_id res chain seq x y z
N MET A 1 46.90 19.31 12.87
CA MET A 1 46.79 18.17 11.92
C MET A 1 45.62 17.35 12.43
N ALA A 2 44.43 17.50 11.86
CA ALA A 2 43.23 16.81 12.35
C ALA A 2 43.37 15.33 12.00
N GLU A 3 43.44 14.47 13.01
CA GLU A 3 43.35 13.02 12.84
C GLU A 3 42.01 12.72 12.16
N GLN A 4 42.03 12.39 10.88
CA GLN A 4 40.90 11.75 10.23
C GLN A 4 40.78 10.36 10.84
N SER A 5 40.01 10.25 11.92
CA SER A 5 39.62 8.96 12.47
C SER A 5 38.97 8.17 11.33
N LYS A 6 39.53 7.00 11.02
CA LYS A 6 38.89 6.05 10.11
C LYS A 6 37.72 5.43 10.86
N ILE A 7 36.63 6.18 10.95
CA ILE A 7 35.37 5.74 11.56
C ILE A 7 34.93 4.49 10.79
N SER A 8 34.76 3.38 11.52
CA SER A 8 34.27 2.14 10.92
C SER A 8 32.83 2.34 10.42
N GLN A 9 32.44 1.67 9.34
CA GLN A 9 31.05 1.72 8.85
C GLN A 9 30.06 1.30 9.96
N GLU A 10 30.48 0.41 10.86
CA GLU A 10 29.68 -0.04 12.00
C GLU A 10 29.45 1.06 13.05
N GLU A 11 30.45 1.92 13.30
CA GLU A 11 30.33 3.06 14.21
C GLU A 11 29.45 4.17 13.62
N LEU A 12 29.56 4.39 12.30
CA LEU A 12 28.70 5.34 11.58
C LEU A 12 27.23 4.88 11.55
N ASP A 13 26.99 3.58 11.39
CA ASP A 13 25.64 2.99 11.46
C ASP A 13 25.08 3.04 12.89
N ALA A 14 25.93 2.85 13.92
CA ALA A 14 25.53 3.01 15.33
C ALA A 14 25.13 4.46 15.69
N LEU A 15 25.75 5.46 15.03
CA LEU A 15 25.44 6.87 15.20
C LEU A 15 24.16 7.30 14.48
N MET A 16 23.63 6.49 13.56
CA MET A 16 22.51 6.83 12.69
C MET A 16 21.35 5.81 12.75
N PRO A 17 20.72 5.63 13.92
CA PRO A 17 19.67 4.60 14.12
C PRO A 17 18.41 4.80 13.27
N HIS A 18 18.27 5.95 12.61
CA HIS A 18 17.12 6.29 11.75
C HIS A 18 17.25 5.72 10.33
N PHE A 19 18.47 5.38 9.91
CA PHE A 19 18.76 4.74 8.62
C PHE A 19 18.74 3.22 8.81
N GLU A 20 17.53 2.64 8.79
CA GLU A 20 17.34 1.18 8.96
C GLU A 20 17.93 0.36 7.80
N VAL A 21 18.22 0.99 6.65
CA VAL A 21 18.82 0.34 5.47
C VAL A 21 20.11 1.06 5.10
N SER A 22 21.22 0.31 5.08
CA SER A 22 22.52 0.83 4.67
C SER A 22 22.44 1.51 3.28
N PRO A 23 23.05 2.70 3.08
CA PRO A 23 22.96 3.47 1.83
C PRO A 23 23.42 2.68 0.59
N LYS A 24 24.44 1.81 0.76
CA LYS A 24 24.97 0.96 -0.32
C LYS A 24 23.99 -0.12 -0.77
N LYS A 25 23.15 -0.60 0.15
CA LYS A 25 22.09 -1.57 -0.12
C LYS A 25 20.88 -0.87 -0.74
N MET A 26 20.51 0.29 -0.18
CA MET A 26 19.41 1.12 -0.68
C MET A 26 19.59 1.49 -2.16
N SER A 27 20.77 1.97 -2.56
CA SER A 27 21.03 2.36 -3.96
C SER A 27 20.87 1.22 -4.98
N ARG A 28 21.15 -0.03 -4.58
CA ARG A 28 20.97 -1.21 -5.44
C ARG A 28 19.50 -1.59 -5.60
N ILE A 29 18.72 -1.49 -4.52
CA ILE A 29 17.30 -1.89 -4.51
C ILE A 29 16.35 -0.75 -4.92
N GLU A 30 16.83 0.51 -4.88
CA GLU A 30 16.04 1.72 -5.10
C GLU A 30 15.25 1.67 -6.41
N LYS A 31 15.91 1.37 -7.53
CA LYS A 31 15.27 1.33 -8.85
C LYS A 31 14.16 0.28 -8.91
N ARG A 32 14.36 -0.87 -8.26
CA ARG A 32 13.38 -1.96 -8.22
C ARG A 32 12.16 -1.59 -7.37
N ILE A 33 12.39 -1.04 -6.17
CA ILE A 33 11.34 -0.61 -5.26
C ILE A 33 10.55 0.56 -5.85
N ARG A 34 11.23 1.52 -6.51
CA ARG A 34 10.61 2.63 -7.24
C ARG A 34 9.68 2.15 -8.33
N ASN A 35 10.11 1.22 -9.18
CA ASN A 35 9.25 0.67 -10.24
C ASN A 35 8.01 -0.03 -9.67
N ARG A 36 8.16 -0.75 -8.54
CA ARG A 36 7.03 -1.39 -7.87
C ARG A 36 6.08 -0.39 -7.20
N MET A 37 6.60 0.68 -6.61
CA MET A 37 5.76 1.79 -6.11
C MET A 37 4.94 2.42 -7.22
N ILE A 38 5.56 2.71 -8.37
CA ILE A 38 4.86 3.24 -9.54
C ILE A 38 3.76 2.27 -9.98
N ALA A 39 4.06 0.97 -10.07
CA ALA A 39 3.07 -0.04 -10.40
C ALA A 39 1.91 -0.10 -9.39
N ILE A 40 2.19 -0.02 -8.09
CA ILE A 40 1.16 0.05 -7.04
C ILE A 40 0.26 1.28 -7.27
N VAL A 41 0.84 2.46 -7.46
CA VAL A 41 0.08 3.71 -7.68
C VAL A 41 -0.79 3.61 -8.93
N ILE A 42 -0.26 3.09 -10.05
CA ILE A 42 -1.03 2.89 -11.29
C ILE A 42 -2.21 1.95 -11.05
N ILE A 43 -2.01 0.82 -10.37
CA ILE A 43 -3.09 -0.12 -10.06
C ILE A 43 -4.17 0.53 -9.19
N TRP A 44 -3.77 1.32 -8.19
CA TRP A 44 -4.71 2.03 -7.32
C TRP A 44 -5.50 3.11 -8.08
N ILE A 45 -4.85 3.87 -8.96
CA ILE A 45 -5.53 4.87 -9.82
C ILE A 45 -6.51 4.18 -10.76
N ALA A 46 -6.08 3.12 -11.44
CA ALA A 46 -6.94 2.33 -12.33
C ALA A 46 -8.18 1.80 -11.56
N ARG A 47 -7.99 1.39 -10.30
CA ARG A 47 -9.08 0.95 -9.42
C ARG A 47 -10.03 2.08 -9.05
N ILE A 48 -9.53 3.27 -8.70
CA ILE A 48 -10.38 4.44 -8.41
C ILE A 48 -11.22 4.82 -9.63
N ILE A 49 -10.59 4.84 -10.81
CA ILE A 49 -11.26 5.09 -12.10
C ILE A 49 -12.35 4.04 -12.34
N PHE A 50 -12.01 2.75 -12.22
CA PHE A 50 -12.97 1.67 -12.47
C PHE A 50 -14.17 1.73 -11.53
N VAL A 51 -13.96 2.01 -10.24
CA VAL A 51 -15.04 2.19 -9.26
C VAL A 51 -15.90 3.42 -9.58
N SER A 52 -15.32 4.47 -10.16
CA SER A 52 -16.05 5.68 -10.54
C SER A 52 -16.93 5.46 -11.79
N PHE A 53 -16.46 4.69 -12.77
CA PHE A 53 -17.20 4.40 -14.01
C PHE A 53 -18.19 3.23 -13.90
N TYR A 54 -17.85 2.22 -13.10
CA TYR A 54 -18.68 1.03 -12.90
C TYR A 54 -18.97 0.82 -11.40
N PRO A 55 -19.73 1.75 -10.80
CA PRO A 55 -20.05 1.68 -9.37
C PRO A 55 -20.80 0.38 -9.04
N GLU A 56 -21.61 -0.15 -9.94
CA GLU A 56 -22.42 -1.37 -9.80
C GLU A 56 -21.65 -2.64 -9.40
N TYR A 57 -20.38 -2.80 -9.81
CA TYR A 57 -19.56 -3.97 -9.42
C TYR A 57 -18.91 -3.82 -8.03
N HIS A 58 -18.91 -2.61 -7.48
CA HIS A 58 -18.54 -2.33 -6.08
C HIS A 58 -19.80 -2.20 -5.19
N MET A 59 -20.90 -1.73 -5.78
CA MET A 59 -22.19 -1.45 -5.17
C MET A 59 -23.13 -2.67 -5.11
N PHE A 60 -22.67 -3.90 -5.35
CA PHE A 60 -23.52 -5.06 -5.02
C PHE A 60 -23.82 -5.15 -3.52
N THR A 61 -22.92 -4.62 -2.67
CA THR A 61 -23.20 -4.35 -1.25
C THR A 61 -24.37 -3.37 -1.05
N GLN A 62 -24.62 -2.49 -2.01
CA GLN A 62 -25.62 -1.42 -1.96
C GLN A 62 -27.06 -1.92 -2.22
N ARG A 63 -27.25 -2.92 -3.11
CA ARG A 63 -28.60 -3.42 -3.43
C ARG A 63 -29.22 -4.25 -2.32
N GLN A 64 -28.42 -4.99 -1.56
CA GLN A 64 -28.98 -5.94 -0.59
C GLN A 64 -29.16 -5.35 0.81
N THR A 65 -28.51 -4.22 1.12
CA THR A 65 -28.58 -3.64 2.47
C THR A 65 -29.42 -2.37 2.58
N GLN A 66 -29.64 -1.53 1.56
CA GLN A 66 -30.45 -0.30 1.69
C GLN A 66 -30.08 0.63 2.89
N VAL A 67 -28.94 0.41 3.57
CA VAL A 67 -28.61 1.08 4.84
C VAL A 67 -27.96 2.46 4.64
N LEU A 68 -27.29 2.71 3.50
CA LEU A 68 -26.55 3.96 3.26
C LEU A 68 -27.06 4.73 2.04
N SER A 69 -27.32 6.03 2.22
CA SER A 69 -27.62 6.96 1.13
C SER A 69 -26.42 7.12 0.18
N ALA A 70 -26.70 7.47 -1.08
CA ALA A 70 -25.67 7.70 -2.10
C ALA A 70 -24.62 8.74 -1.68
N GLU A 71 -25.05 9.74 -0.90
CA GLU A 71 -24.17 10.77 -0.33
C GLU A 71 -23.18 10.20 0.68
N THR A 72 -23.62 9.32 1.59
CA THR A 72 -22.75 8.66 2.57
C THR A 72 -21.72 7.76 1.89
N VAL A 73 -22.08 7.09 0.80
CA VAL A 73 -21.16 6.26 0.01
C VAL A 73 -20.08 7.11 -0.67
N ASN A 74 -20.45 8.26 -1.24
CA ASN A 74 -19.50 9.18 -1.83
C ASN A 74 -18.53 9.74 -0.77
N ASN A 75 -19.05 10.15 0.38
CA ASN A 75 -18.24 10.62 1.51
C ASN A 75 -17.27 9.53 2.00
N LEU A 76 -17.72 8.28 2.08
CA LEU A 76 -16.87 7.14 2.44
C LEU A 76 -15.75 6.91 1.40
N LEU A 77 -16.05 7.04 0.11
CA LEU A 77 -15.05 6.95 -0.95
C LEU A 77 -14.00 8.07 -0.80
N VAL A 78 -14.43 9.31 -0.54
CA VAL A 78 -13.54 10.46 -0.30
C VAL A 78 -12.64 10.23 0.92
N VAL A 79 -13.18 9.70 2.03
CA VAL A 79 -12.39 9.35 3.22
C VAL A 79 -11.35 8.27 2.91
N ARG A 80 -11.73 7.23 2.15
CA ARG A 80 -10.82 6.15 1.76
C ARG A 80 -9.69 6.64 0.84
N VAL A 81 -10.01 7.49 -0.13
CA VAL A 81 -9.02 8.08 -1.05
C VAL A 81 -8.09 9.05 -0.32
N SER A 82 -8.60 9.86 0.60
CA SER A 82 -7.76 10.77 1.38
C SER A 82 -6.79 10.02 2.31
N LEU A 83 -7.24 8.96 2.99
CA LEU A 83 -6.37 8.07 3.76
C LEU A 83 -5.29 7.40 2.90
N LEU A 84 -5.66 6.97 1.68
CA LEU A 84 -4.70 6.41 0.73
C LEU A 84 -3.62 7.44 0.36
N ILE A 85 -4.02 8.68 0.03
CA ILE A 85 -3.09 9.75 -0.33
C ILE A 85 -2.10 9.99 0.81
N ILE A 86 -2.60 10.14 2.04
CA ILE A 86 -1.77 10.32 3.22
C ILE A 86 -0.78 9.15 3.39
N GLY A 87 -1.26 7.92 3.30
CA GLY A 87 -0.43 6.72 3.43
C GLY A 87 0.66 6.63 2.35
N VAL A 88 0.31 6.94 1.09
CA VAL A 88 1.26 6.97 -0.03
C VAL A 88 2.32 8.06 0.18
N THR A 89 1.91 9.26 0.61
CA THR A 89 2.86 10.36 0.90
C THR A 89 3.84 9.96 1.99
N ILE A 90 3.37 9.36 3.09
CA ILE A 90 4.23 8.88 4.18
C ILE A 90 5.20 7.80 3.67
N TYR A 91 4.71 6.85 2.87
CA TYR A 91 5.54 5.78 2.29
C TYR A 91 6.62 6.34 1.35
N CYS A 92 6.25 7.25 0.45
CA CYS A 92 7.17 7.89 -0.48
C CYS A 92 8.21 8.77 0.24
N ALA A 93 7.80 9.53 1.26
CA ALA A 93 8.73 10.31 2.07
C ALA A 93 9.73 9.40 2.81
N SER A 94 9.24 8.32 3.42
CA SER A 94 10.08 7.33 4.09
C SER A 94 11.09 6.68 3.14
N PHE A 95 10.68 6.37 1.91
CA PHE A 95 11.57 5.87 0.86
C PHE A 95 12.61 6.90 0.42
N TYR A 96 12.19 8.13 0.14
CA TYR A 96 13.07 9.19 -0.38
C TYR A 96 14.15 9.59 0.64
N PHE A 97 13.77 9.71 1.91
CA PHE A 97 14.70 10.04 2.98
C PHE A 97 15.43 8.81 3.55
N ASN A 98 15.13 7.60 3.06
CA ASN A 98 15.62 6.32 3.57
C ASN A 98 15.49 6.21 5.11
N ARG A 99 14.42 6.79 5.66
CA ARG A 99 14.20 6.92 7.11
C ARG A 99 13.02 6.07 7.52
N TYR A 100 13.24 5.15 8.46
CA TYR A 100 12.25 4.17 8.93
C TYR A 100 11.57 3.34 7.82
N PHE A 101 12.23 3.17 6.67
CA PHE A 101 11.61 2.57 5.49
C PHE A 101 11.17 1.13 5.72
N ARG A 102 11.90 0.36 6.54
CA ARG A 102 11.51 -1.01 6.88
C ARG A 102 10.25 -1.01 7.73
N SER A 103 10.22 -0.17 8.76
CA SER A 103 9.07 -0.04 9.67
C SER A 103 7.81 0.45 8.95
N VAL A 104 7.93 1.47 8.10
CA VAL A 104 6.83 2.00 7.30
C VAL A 104 6.32 0.97 6.28
N ASN A 105 7.22 0.15 5.70
CA ASN A 105 6.81 -0.90 4.77
C ASN A 105 6.01 -2.02 5.46
N VAL A 106 6.42 -2.44 6.66
CA VAL A 106 5.64 -3.38 7.47
C VAL A 106 4.27 -2.79 7.83
N ALA A 107 4.22 -1.53 8.27
CA ALA A 107 2.95 -0.86 8.57
C ALA A 107 2.03 -0.81 7.35
N ALA A 108 2.56 -0.43 6.17
CA ALA A 108 1.80 -0.41 4.93
C ALA A 108 1.24 -1.79 4.57
N LEU A 109 2.04 -2.86 4.73
CA LEU A 109 1.58 -4.24 4.53
C LEU A 109 0.41 -4.61 5.45
N ILE A 110 0.52 -4.31 6.74
CA ILE A 110 -0.53 -4.60 7.72
C ILE A 110 -1.82 -3.84 7.34
N ILE A 111 -1.70 -2.54 7.06
CA ILE A 111 -2.85 -1.71 6.67
C ILE A 111 -3.54 -2.25 5.42
N VAL A 112 -2.76 -2.57 4.36
CA VAL A 112 -3.33 -3.13 3.12
C VAL A 112 -3.99 -4.49 3.37
N CYS A 113 -3.38 -5.37 4.18
CA CYS A 113 -4.01 -6.63 4.59
C CYS A 113 -5.34 -6.40 5.31
N CYS A 114 -5.39 -5.48 6.27
CA CYS A 114 -6.60 -5.16 7.01
C CYS A 114 -7.71 -4.62 6.09
N ILE A 115 -7.37 -3.76 5.14
CA ILE A 115 -8.33 -3.22 4.16
C ILE A 115 -8.87 -4.33 3.26
N ILE A 116 -8.00 -5.21 2.76
CA ILE A 116 -8.41 -6.35 1.93
C ILE A 116 -9.33 -7.27 2.72
N TRP A 117 -8.99 -7.59 3.97
CA TRP A 117 -9.80 -8.44 4.84
C TRP A 117 -11.18 -7.84 5.12
N SER A 118 -11.23 -6.57 5.54
CA SER A 118 -12.48 -5.87 5.84
C SER A 118 -13.42 -5.82 4.62
N ASP A 119 -12.88 -5.60 3.42
CA ASP A 119 -13.71 -5.65 2.21
C ASP A 119 -14.14 -7.10 1.88
N MET A 120 -13.27 -8.10 2.05
CA MET A 120 -13.60 -9.52 1.80
C MET A 120 -14.72 -10.02 2.72
N GLU A 121 -14.70 -9.64 4.01
CA GLU A 121 -15.76 -9.97 4.97
C GLU A 121 -17.13 -9.48 4.47
N VAL A 122 -17.19 -8.23 4.00
CA VAL A 122 -18.41 -7.66 3.43
C VAL A 122 -18.85 -8.42 2.17
N TYR A 123 -17.94 -8.75 1.26
CA TYR A 123 -18.26 -9.50 0.04
C TYR A 123 -18.74 -10.93 0.32
N ILE A 124 -18.13 -11.64 1.26
CA ILE A 124 -18.52 -13.01 1.62
C ILE A 124 -19.91 -13.00 2.27
N LEU A 125 -20.19 -12.02 3.13
CA LEU A 125 -21.49 -11.90 3.79
C LEU A 125 -22.62 -11.47 2.83
N SER A 126 -22.31 -10.67 1.80
CA SER A 126 -23.33 -10.10 0.89
C SER A 126 -23.46 -10.78 -0.48
N SER A 127 -22.58 -11.70 -0.87
CA SER A 127 -22.48 -12.08 -2.30
C SER A 127 -22.19 -13.55 -2.60
N ILE A 128 -22.35 -14.47 -1.63
CA ILE A 128 -22.23 -15.91 -1.89
C ILE A 128 -23.21 -16.39 -2.99
N SER A 129 -24.38 -15.77 -3.11
CA SER A 129 -25.41 -16.15 -4.11
C SER A 129 -25.26 -15.48 -5.48
N ASP A 130 -24.59 -14.32 -5.58
CA ASP A 130 -24.52 -13.49 -6.81
C ASP A 130 -23.07 -13.20 -7.25
N LEU A 131 -22.18 -14.18 -7.09
CA LEU A 131 -20.77 -14.03 -7.41
C LEU A 131 -20.53 -14.00 -8.94
N THR A 132 -20.45 -12.81 -9.51
CA THR A 132 -20.15 -12.62 -10.94
C THR A 132 -18.64 -12.65 -11.21
N ILE A 133 -18.21 -13.13 -12.38
CA ILE A 133 -16.79 -13.18 -12.80
C ILE A 133 -16.07 -11.81 -12.65
N PRO A 134 -16.69 -10.66 -12.99
CA PRO A 134 -16.07 -9.35 -12.80
C PRO A 134 -15.78 -8.99 -11.33
N SER A 135 -16.65 -9.37 -10.38
CA SER A 135 -16.42 -9.07 -8.96
C SER A 135 -15.26 -9.89 -8.38
N LEU A 136 -15.11 -11.14 -8.83
CA LEU A 136 -13.96 -11.97 -8.50
C LEU A 136 -12.64 -11.36 -9.02
N GLY A 137 -12.63 -10.87 -10.26
CA GLY A 137 -11.48 -10.15 -10.83
C GLY A 137 -11.10 -8.91 -10.02
N MET A 138 -12.10 -8.17 -9.54
CA MET A 138 -11.94 -6.99 -8.69
C MET A 138 -11.40 -7.30 -7.28
N ILE A 139 -11.56 -8.54 -6.80
CA ILE A 139 -10.91 -9.03 -5.59
C ILE A 139 -9.45 -9.39 -5.89
N MET A 140 -9.20 -10.15 -6.96
CA MET A 140 -7.86 -10.61 -7.34
C MET A 140 -6.88 -9.47 -7.61
N ILE A 141 -7.35 -8.39 -8.25
CA ILE A 141 -6.50 -7.22 -8.53
C ILE A 141 -5.96 -6.55 -7.25
N ARG A 142 -6.62 -6.74 -6.10
CA ARG A 142 -6.21 -6.17 -4.80
C ARG A 142 -5.02 -6.89 -4.19
N PHE A 143 -4.82 -8.16 -4.55
CA PHE A 143 -3.66 -8.93 -4.09
C PHE A 143 -2.37 -8.53 -4.83
N ILE A 144 -2.47 -7.89 -5.99
CA ILE A 144 -1.28 -7.44 -6.75
C ILE A 144 -0.51 -6.36 -5.97
N PRO A 145 -1.12 -5.23 -5.50
CA PRO A 145 -0.44 -4.28 -4.63
C PRO A 145 0.14 -4.90 -3.37
N LEU A 146 -0.59 -5.83 -2.74
CA LEU A 146 -0.12 -6.54 -1.55
C LEU A 146 1.15 -7.34 -1.84
N THR A 147 1.17 -8.06 -2.96
CA THR A 147 2.33 -8.84 -3.40
C THR A 147 3.52 -7.94 -3.71
N LEU A 148 3.30 -6.80 -4.37
CA LEU A 148 4.34 -5.82 -4.66
C LEU A 148 4.93 -5.19 -3.39
N LEU A 149 4.10 -4.86 -2.40
CA LEU A 149 4.55 -4.40 -1.08
C LEU A 149 5.34 -5.48 -0.36
N PHE A 150 4.89 -6.74 -0.42
CA PHE A 150 5.57 -7.86 0.21
C PHE A 150 6.95 -8.09 -0.40
N LEU A 151 7.06 -8.01 -1.73
CA LEU A 151 8.34 -8.07 -2.42
C LEU A 151 9.25 -6.89 -2.04
N ASN A 152 8.70 -5.69 -1.82
CA ASN A 152 9.48 -4.56 -1.31
C ASN A 152 10.00 -4.85 0.11
N TYR A 153 9.18 -5.43 0.98
CA TYR A 153 9.61 -5.83 2.32
C TYR A 153 10.74 -6.88 2.27
N LEU A 154 10.64 -7.88 1.39
CA LEU A 154 11.69 -8.89 1.21
C LEU A 154 13.01 -8.29 0.73
N ASP A 155 12.98 -7.35 -0.22
CA ASP A 155 14.18 -6.67 -0.73
C ASP A 155 14.81 -5.74 0.32
N VAL A 156 14.02 -5.18 1.24
CA VAL A 156 14.53 -4.39 2.37
C VAL A 156 15.17 -5.29 3.43
N ARG A 157 14.57 -6.46 3.70
CA ARG A 157 15.01 -7.38 4.75
C ARG A 157 16.25 -8.21 4.37
N LYS A 158 16.34 -8.71 3.13
CA LYS A 158 17.49 -9.48 2.61
C LYS A 158 18.66 -8.56 2.35
#